data_AF-A0A929YN35-F1
#
_entry.id   AF-A0A929YN35-F1
#
_cell.length_a   1.000
_cell.length_b   1.000
_cell.length_c   1.000
_cell.angle_alpha   90.00
_cell.angle_beta   90.00
_cell.angle_gamma   90.00
#
_symmetry.space_group_name_H-M   'P 1'
#
loop_
_entity.id
_entity.type
_entity.pdbx_description
1 polymer ?
#
loop_
_entity_poly.entity_id
_entity_poly.type
_entity_poly.pdbx_seq_one_letter_code
_entity_poly.pdbx_strand_id
1 'polypeptide(L)'
;MFTNAKCTVFVKERKGREDIYKSYIYNCHFEENRGFNLTASARAIDEVNNVKIFINLKDIIKDISKGDFICKGEINGNFASLEAIKKLQPKTYIITSVDTFDYGSKHLQHIKIGAK
;
A
#
# COMPACT_ATOMS: atom_id res chain seq x y z
N MET A 1 15.73 -0.48 7.73
CA MET A 1 15.16 0.15 6.54
C MET A 1 14.75 1.55 6.97
N PHE A 2 15.15 2.58 6.23
CA PHE A 2 14.72 3.94 6.52
C PHE A 2 13.29 4.15 6.02
N THR A 3 12.49 4.88 6.79
CA THR A 3 11.09 5.21 6.49
C THR A 3 10.96 6.72 6.35
N ASN A 4 10.21 7.18 5.36
CA ASN A 4 10.02 8.61 5.08
C ASN A 4 8.59 9.12 5.37
N ALA A 5 7.65 8.20 5.64
CA ALA A 5 6.24 8.51 5.81
C ALA A 5 5.53 7.44 6.63
N LYS A 6 4.26 7.71 6.97
CA LYS A 6 3.30 6.69 7.39
C LYS A 6 2.31 6.40 6.28
N CYS A 7 1.83 5.17 6.23
CA CYS A 7 0.75 4.75 5.36
C CYS A 7 -0.32 4.00 6.14
N THR A 8 -1.55 4.08 5.64
CA THR A 8 -2.67 3.28 6.13
C THR A 8 -3.01 2.24 5.08
N VAL A 9 -3.04 0.98 5.48
CA VAL A 9 -3.52 -0.15 4.68
C VAL A 9 -4.91 -0.51 5.16
N PHE A 10 -5.84 -0.67 4.23
CA PHE A 10 -7.20 -1.10 4.49
C PHE A 10 -7.35 -2.56 4.07
N VAL A 11 -7.36 -3.45 5.06
CA VAL A 11 -7.47 -4.89 4.82
C VAL A 11 -8.94 -5.29 4.86
N LYS A 12 -9.36 -6.05 3.85
CA LYS A 12 -10.72 -6.59 3.77
C LYS A 12 -10.95 -7.66 4.84
N GLU A 13 -11.97 -7.48 5.67
CA GLU A 13 -12.45 -8.46 6.64
C GLU A 13 -13.94 -8.73 6.45
N ARG A 14 -14.34 -10.00 6.50
CA ARG A 14 -15.74 -10.39 6.37
C ARG A 14 -16.37 -10.47 7.76
N LYS A 15 -17.38 -9.64 8.02
CA LYS A 15 -18.17 -9.69 9.26
C LYS A 15 -19.58 -10.17 8.94
N GLY A 16 -19.79 -11.48 9.03
CA GLY A 16 -21.05 -12.10 8.63
C GLY A 16 -21.25 -12.06 7.11
N ARG A 17 -22.27 -11.33 6.64
CA ARG A 17 -22.58 -11.17 5.20
C ARG A 17 -21.97 -9.92 4.57
N GLU A 18 -21.39 -9.03 5.36
CA GLU A 18 -20.84 -7.76 4.90
C GLU A 18 -19.31 -7.78 4.90
N ASP A 19 -18.74 -7.09 3.91
CA ASP A 19 -17.30 -6.84 3.81
C ASP A 19 -16.99 -5.49 4.47
N ILE A 20 -16.04 -5.48 5.40
CA ILE A 20 -15.58 -4.28 6.12
C ILE A 20 -14.08 -4.14 5.88
N TYR A 21 -13.63 -2.93 5.59
CA TYR A 21 -12.22 -2.61 5.46
C TYR A 21 -11.71 -2.00 6.76
N LYS A 22 -10.79 -2.69 7.44
CA LYS A 22 -10.15 -2.20 8.66
C LYS A 22 -8.83 -1.50 8.34
N SER A 23 -8.60 -0.35 8.97
CA SER A 23 -7.35 0.40 8.85
C SER A 23 -6.22 -0.17 9.71
N TYR A 24 -5.04 -0.33 9.12
CA TYR A 24 -3.78 -0.64 9.80
C TYR A 24 -2.72 0.37 9.40
N ILE A 25 -2.05 0.97 10.38
CA ILE A 25 -1.07 2.05 10.15
C ILE A 25 0.34 1.51 10.30
N TYR A 26 1.19 1.84 9.33
CA TYR A 26 2.58 1.41 9.30
C TYR A 26 3.52 2.59 9.01
N ASN A 27 4.73 2.54 9.59
CA ASN A 27 5.84 3.35 9.11
C ASN A 27 6.36 2.73 7.82
N CYS A 28 6.50 3.55 6.78
CA CYS A 28 6.85 3.07 5.45
C CYS A 28 7.84 4.00 4.74
N HIS A 29 8.49 3.47 3.71
CA HIS A 29 9.06 4.29 2.65
C HIS A 29 8.07 4.35 1.50
N PHE A 30 7.62 5.55 1.16
CA PHE A 30 6.56 5.79 0.17
C PHE A 30 7.14 6.56 -1.02
N GLU A 31 7.15 5.92 -2.18
CA GLU A 31 7.65 6.48 -3.43
C GLU A 31 6.49 6.68 -4.42
N GLU A 32 6.20 7.94 -4.73
CA GLU A 32 5.24 8.30 -5.76
C GLU A 32 5.97 8.49 -7.09
N ASN A 33 5.75 7.62 -8.07
CA ASN A 33 6.34 7.81 -9.39
C ASN A 33 5.42 8.66 -10.26
N ARG A 34 5.66 9.99 -10.27
CA ARG A 34 4.85 10.97 -11.03
C ARG A 34 5.45 11.40 -12.37
N GLY A 35 6.47 10.69 -12.85
CA GLY A 35 7.14 11.00 -14.11
C GLY A 35 7.37 9.74 -14.95
N PHE A 36 7.33 9.91 -16.26
CA PHE A 36 7.72 8.88 -17.23
C PHE A 36 8.54 9.50 -18.32
N ASN A 37 9.50 8.73 -18.84
CA ASN A 37 10.31 9.15 -19.96
C ASN A 37 9.57 8.83 -21.27
N LEU A 38 9.23 9.86 -22.05
CA LEU A 38 8.48 9.77 -23.31
C LEU A 38 9.11 8.84 -24.36
N THR A 39 10.42 8.61 -24.28
CA THR A 39 11.18 7.70 -25.17
C THR A 39 11.32 6.27 -24.63
N ALA A 40 10.80 5.97 -23.45
CA ALA A 40 10.90 4.63 -22.89
C ALA A 40 9.88 3.66 -23.52
N SER A 41 10.27 2.38 -23.62
CA SER A 41 9.47 1.30 -24.21
C SER A 41 8.06 1.20 -23.61
N ALA A 42 7.12 0.51 -24.29
CA ALA A 42 5.74 0.33 -23.83
C ALA A 42 5.59 -0.16 -22.36
N ARG A 43 6.58 -0.91 -21.83
CA ARG A 43 6.61 -1.35 -20.42
C ARG A 43 6.79 -0.21 -19.41
N ALA A 44 7.43 0.90 -19.81
CA ALA A 44 7.63 2.08 -18.96
C ALA A 44 6.36 2.95 -18.86
N ILE A 45 5.41 2.77 -19.78
CA ILE A 45 4.10 3.44 -19.76
C ILE A 45 3.23 2.85 -18.64
N ASP A 46 3.33 1.55 -18.38
CA ASP A 46 2.63 0.89 -17.26
C ASP A 46 3.19 1.29 -15.88
N GLU A 47 4.36 1.93 -15.81
CA GLU A 47 4.95 2.44 -14.56
C GLU A 47 4.42 3.83 -14.16
N VAL A 48 3.62 4.46 -15.02
CA VAL A 48 3.06 5.80 -14.79
C VAL A 48 1.91 5.73 -13.79
N ASN A 49 1.96 6.56 -12.75
CA ASN A 49 1.01 6.60 -11.63
C ASN A 49 1.08 5.41 -10.66
N ASN A 50 2.11 4.58 -10.74
CA ASN A 50 2.34 3.56 -9.73
C ASN A 50 3.02 4.15 -8.49
N VAL A 51 2.60 3.64 -7.34
CA VAL A 51 3.22 3.91 -6.05
C VAL A 51 3.95 2.66 -5.60
N LYS A 52 5.19 2.84 -5.12
CA LYS A 52 5.96 1.78 -4.44
C LYS A 52 6.00 2.09 -2.96
N ILE A 53 5.51 1.17 -2.15
CA ILE A 53 5.52 1.29 -0.69
C ILE A 53 6.35 0.15 -0.12
N PHE A 54 7.22 0.48 0.83
CA PHE A 54 8.03 -0.50 1.53
C PHE A 54 7.68 -0.45 3.02
N ILE A 55 7.41 -1.61 3.62
CA ILE A 55 7.06 -1.74 5.04
C ILE A 55 7.96 -2.81 5.64
N ASN A 56 8.58 -2.53 6.79
CA ASN A 56 9.44 -3.51 7.45
C ASN A 56 8.63 -4.72 7.89
N LEU A 57 9.16 -5.93 7.67
CA LEU A 57 8.47 -7.17 8.01
C LEU A 57 8.12 -7.28 9.50
N LYS A 58 8.96 -6.73 10.39
CA LYS A 58 8.72 -6.77 11.84
C LYS A 58 7.51 -5.94 12.28
N ASP A 59 7.11 -4.96 11.46
CA ASP A 59 6.04 -4.01 11.77
C ASP A 59 4.69 -4.49 11.21
N ILE A 60 4.67 -5.58 10.42
CA ILE A 60 3.45 -6.13 9.83
C ILE A 60 2.68 -6.92 10.88
N ILE A 61 1.46 -6.44 11.16
CA ILE A 61 0.54 -7.06 12.12
C ILE A 61 -0.54 -7.89 11.41
N LYS A 62 -0.80 -7.61 10.13
CA LYS A 62 -1.87 -8.23 9.34
C LYS A 62 -1.35 -8.56 7.95
N ASP A 63 -1.78 -9.70 7.40
CA ASP A 63 -1.44 -10.06 6.02
C ASP A 63 -2.04 -9.06 5.05
N ILE A 64 -1.18 -8.51 4.20
CA ILE A 64 -1.52 -7.54 3.16
C ILE A 64 -1.58 -8.28 1.84
N SER A 65 -2.69 -8.17 1.13
CA SER A 65 -2.95 -8.96 -0.07
C SER A 65 -3.30 -8.08 -1.28
N LYS A 66 -3.27 -8.68 -2.47
CA LYS A 66 -3.70 -8.01 -3.70
C LYS A 66 -5.20 -7.73 -3.63
N GLY A 67 -5.61 -6.51 -3.98
CA GLY A 67 -6.99 -6.05 -3.91
C GLY A 67 -7.34 -5.29 -2.63
N ASP A 68 -6.48 -5.31 -1.61
CA ASP A 68 -6.57 -4.38 -0.48
C ASP A 68 -6.23 -2.94 -0.91
N PHE A 69 -6.53 -1.95 -0.07
CA PHE A 69 -6.29 -0.55 -0.38
C PHE A 69 -5.19 0.05 0.47
N ILE A 70 -4.50 1.08 -0.05
CA ILE A 70 -3.45 1.79 0.67
C ILE A 70 -3.49 3.29 0.39
N CYS A 71 -3.22 4.10 1.40
CA CYS A 71 -3.05 5.54 1.24
C CYS A 71 -1.89 6.07 2.08
N LYS A 72 -1.33 7.21 1.66
CA LYS A 72 -0.35 7.95 2.45
C LYS A 72 -1.05 8.69 3.60
N GLY A 73 -0.47 8.66 4.79
CA GLY A 73 -1.03 9.26 6.00
C GLY A 73 -1.69 8.26 6.95
N GLU A 74 -2.26 8.78 8.03
CA GLU A 74 -2.88 8.03 9.12
C GLU A 74 -4.39 8.20 9.07
N ILE A 75 -5.12 7.10 8.85
CA ILE A 75 -6.59 7.08 8.84
C ILE A 75 -7.03 5.94 9.73
N ASN A 76 -7.72 6.26 10.82
CA ASN A 76 -8.28 5.27 11.72
C ASN A 76 -9.76 5.09 11.43
N GLY A 77 -10.20 3.85 11.23
CA GLY A 77 -11.61 3.54 11.09
C GLY A 77 -11.89 2.21 10.42
N ASN A 78 -13.18 1.89 10.41
CA ASN A 78 -13.73 0.77 9.66
C ASN A 78 -14.61 1.33 8.56
N PHE A 79 -14.44 0.86 7.33
CA PHE A 79 -15.12 1.40 6.16
C PHE A 79 -15.89 0.30 5.44
N ALA A 80 -17.06 0.63 4.92
CA ALA A 80 -17.90 -0.32 4.17
C ALA A 80 -17.50 -0.44 2.69
N SER A 81 -16.94 0.63 2.09
CA SER A 81 -16.57 0.65 0.68
C SER A 81 -15.35 1.51 0.39
N LEU A 82 -14.77 1.30 -0.80
CA LEU A 82 -13.71 2.15 -1.34
C LEU A 82 -14.17 3.61 -1.51
N GLU A 83 -15.45 3.86 -1.86
CA GLU A 83 -15.90 5.25 -2.02
C GLU A 83 -15.88 6.00 -0.69
N ALA A 84 -16.21 5.32 0.42
CA ALA A 84 -16.13 5.92 1.75
C ALA A 84 -14.70 6.33 2.11
N ILE A 85 -13.71 5.47 1.76
CA ILE A 85 -12.29 5.76 1.97
C ILE A 85 -11.84 6.92 1.07
N LYS A 86 -12.19 6.89 -0.23
CA LYS A 86 -11.83 7.93 -1.19
C LYS A 86 -12.41 9.30 -0.87
N LYS A 87 -13.57 9.37 -0.22
CA LYS A 87 -14.15 10.64 0.28
C LYS A 87 -13.27 11.30 1.35
N LEU A 88 -12.62 10.50 2.20
CA LEU A 88 -11.71 11.00 3.23
C LEU A 88 -10.31 11.27 2.67
N GLN A 89 -9.81 10.35 1.85
CA GLN A 89 -8.49 10.46 1.25
C GLN A 89 -8.56 10.09 -0.24
N PRO A 90 -8.64 11.09 -1.13
CA PRO A 90 -8.82 10.84 -2.56
C PRO A 90 -7.62 10.11 -3.19
N LYS A 91 -6.43 10.26 -2.60
CA LYS A 91 -5.20 9.54 -2.98
C LYS A 91 -5.11 8.17 -2.31
N THR A 92 -6.11 7.34 -2.56
CA THR A 92 -6.14 5.93 -2.15
C THR A 92 -5.93 5.04 -3.37
N TYR A 93 -4.99 4.12 -3.26
CA TYR A 93 -4.53 3.22 -4.32
C TYR A 93 -4.95 1.78 -4.01
N ILE A 94 -5.14 0.98 -5.05
CA ILE A 94 -5.42 -0.45 -4.97
C ILE A 94 -4.10 -1.21 -5.03
N ILE A 95 -3.90 -2.15 -4.11
CA ILE A 95 -2.70 -2.98 -4.07
C ILE A 95 -2.74 -4.00 -5.22
N THR A 96 -1.70 -3.96 -6.04
CA THR A 96 -1.56 -4.80 -7.24
C THR A 96 -0.50 -5.88 -7.07
N SER A 97 0.54 -5.61 -6.27
CA SER A 97 1.57 -6.57 -5.92
C SER A 97 2.02 -6.41 -4.47
N VAL A 98 2.40 -7.55 -3.88
CA VAL A 98 3.01 -7.64 -2.57
C VAL A 98 4.11 -8.68 -2.69
N ASP A 99 5.36 -8.24 -2.58
CA ASP A 99 6.54 -9.08 -2.68
C ASP A 99 7.29 -9.03 -1.34
N THR A 100 7.70 -10.17 -0.82
CA THR A 100 8.42 -10.27 0.45
C THR A 100 9.92 -10.36 0.18
N PHE A 101 10.70 -9.51 0.83
CA PHE A 101 12.16 -9.52 0.79
C PHE A 101 12.72 -9.88 2.17
N ASP A 102 13.17 -11.11 2.30
CA ASP A 102 13.65 -11.77 3.52
C ASP A 102 15.18 -11.77 3.63
N TYR A 103 15.81 -10.60 3.44
CA TYR A 103 17.26 -10.45 3.58
C TYR A 103 17.79 -10.94 4.94
N GLY A 104 19.07 -11.33 4.98
CA GLY A 104 19.68 -11.92 6.19
C GLY A 104 19.66 -11.04 7.44
N SER A 105 19.57 -9.71 7.30
CA SER A 105 19.41 -8.79 8.43
C SER A 105 17.94 -8.43 8.65
N LYS A 106 17.42 -8.66 9.87
CA LYS A 106 16.04 -8.30 10.28
C LYS A 106 15.70 -6.83 10.02
N HIS A 107 16.69 -5.95 10.07
CA HIS A 107 16.48 -4.52 9.79
C HIS A 107 16.31 -4.22 8.30
N LEU A 108 16.75 -5.11 7.41
CA LEU A 108 16.61 -4.98 5.96
C LEU A 108 15.40 -5.72 5.40
N GLN A 109 14.82 -6.64 6.18
CA GLN A 109 13.61 -7.38 5.83
C GLN A 109 12.40 -6.46 5.67
N HIS A 110 11.73 -6.54 4.52
CA HIS A 110 10.57 -5.70 4.20
C HIS A 110 9.66 -6.38 3.18
N ILE A 111 8.41 -5.93 3.13
CA ILE A 111 7.56 -6.15 1.96
C ILE A 111 7.67 -4.95 1.04
N LYS A 112 7.56 -5.21 -0.26
CA LYS A 112 7.41 -4.23 -1.31
C LYS A 112 6.01 -4.34 -1.88
N ILE A 113 5.27 -3.24 -1.83
CA ILE A 113 3.91 -3.13 -2.30
C ILE A 113 3.92 -2.25 -3.55
N GLY A 114 3.34 -2.76 -4.64
CA GLY A 114 3.00 -1.97 -5.82
C GLY A 114 1.51 -1.62 -5.81
N ALA A 115 1.16 -0.34 -5.94
CA ALA A 115 -0.23 0.11 -5.93
C ALA A 115 -0.53 1.15 -7.02
N LYS A 116 -1.79 1.22 -7.48
CA LYS A 116 -2.28 2.15 -8.50
C LYS A 116 -3.72 2.60 -8.25
#